data_AF-A0A1I3PTL7-F1
#
_entry.id   AF-A0A1I3PTL7-F1
#
_cell.length_a   1.000
_cell.length_b   1.000
_cell.length_c   1.000
_cell.angle_alpha   90.00
_cell.angle_beta   90.00
_cell.angle_gamma   90.00
#
_symmetry.space_group_name_H-M   'P 1'
#
loop_
_entity.id
_entity.type
_entity.pdbx_description
1 polymer ?
#
loop_
_entity_poly.entity_id
_entity_poly.type
_entity_poly.pdbx_seq_one_letter_code
_entity_poly.pdbx_strand_id
1 'polypeptide(L)'
;MHKLPDGVSLEEGALVEPTAVAMQAVRQSKLKVGDKVAIFGAGPIGLLTLLAAKAAGASEIVMVDVSEERLAKAKELGPAYIVNAATEDTVQAIVSLTGGVEIAYEAAGAQPTFSNAISVLKKGGDLMVIAAFTKPVELDMSLVMIKELNVTSTLAYRHVFPELINLMASGRLDVKNVITKKIELTQIVDEGLELLIKDNEFAIKAKHESKRAGYRSCLLFASFMARAGIIRKPLTKGEWRIHLDKLTEANSCTKGK
;
A
#
# COMPACT_ATOMS: atom_id res chain seq x y z
N MET A 1 -0.55 20.22 -8.09
CA MET A 1 -0.11 20.74 -6.78
C MET A 1 -1.32 20.92 -5.89
N HIS A 2 -1.27 20.48 -4.64
CA HIS A 2 -2.38 20.56 -3.68
C HIS A 2 -1.91 21.29 -2.42
N LYS A 3 -2.75 22.19 -1.91
CA LYS A 3 -2.50 22.88 -0.63
C LYS A 3 -2.91 21.94 0.51
N LEU A 4 -2.02 21.78 1.50
CA LEU A 4 -2.36 21.08 2.74
C LEU A 4 -3.11 22.04 3.68
N PRO A 5 -4.22 21.61 4.30
CA PRO A 5 -4.86 22.35 5.39
C PRO A 5 -3.93 22.47 6.60
N ASP A 6 -4.14 23.49 7.45
CA ASP A 6 -3.27 23.81 8.59
C ASP A 6 -3.18 22.68 9.64
N GLY A 7 -4.17 21.78 9.69
CA GLY A 7 -4.20 20.61 10.58
C GLY A 7 -3.53 19.34 10.04
N VAL A 8 -3.06 19.34 8.79
CA VAL A 8 -2.40 18.19 8.16
C VAL A 8 -0.90 18.43 8.13
N SER A 9 -0.14 17.61 8.84
CA SER A 9 1.32 17.75 8.92
C SER A 9 2.00 17.46 7.57
N LEU A 10 3.27 17.85 7.43
CA LEU A 10 4.04 17.51 6.23
C LEU A 10 4.30 16.01 6.10
N GLU A 11 4.38 15.29 7.21
CA GLU A 11 4.49 13.83 7.21
C GLU A 11 3.21 13.17 6.71
N GLU A 12 2.06 13.64 7.17
CA GLU A 12 0.77 13.22 6.61
C GLU A 12 0.67 13.58 5.13
N GLY A 13 1.09 14.79 4.76
CA GLY A 13 1.20 15.24 3.38
C GLY A 13 2.05 14.32 2.49
N ALA A 14 3.10 13.73 3.03
CA ALA A 14 3.94 12.75 2.32
C ALA A 14 3.22 11.42 2.07
N LEU A 15 2.23 11.08 2.91
CA LEU A 15 1.41 9.87 2.78
C LEU A 15 0.20 10.03 1.87
N VAL A 16 -0.13 11.25 1.43
CA VAL A 16 -1.26 11.49 0.51
C VAL A 16 -1.14 10.64 -0.75
N GLU A 17 0.07 10.52 -1.31
CA GLU A 17 0.27 9.79 -2.56
C GLU A 17 0.09 8.26 -2.42
N PRO A 18 0.74 7.55 -1.50
CA PRO A 18 0.51 6.12 -1.35
C PRO A 18 -0.91 5.82 -0.86
N THR A 19 -1.52 6.71 -0.06
CA THR A 19 -2.92 6.55 0.37
C THR A 19 -3.90 6.78 -0.78
N ALA A 20 -3.55 7.62 -1.77
CA ALA A 20 -4.36 7.80 -2.97
C ALA A 20 -4.46 6.50 -3.78
N VAL A 21 -3.42 5.66 -3.81
CA VAL A 21 -3.45 4.33 -4.45
C VAL A 21 -4.48 3.43 -3.76
N ALA A 22 -4.41 3.35 -2.43
CA ALA A 22 -5.36 2.58 -1.62
C ALA A 22 -6.80 3.09 -1.78
N MET A 23 -7.01 4.40 -1.72
CA MET A 23 -8.34 5.00 -1.90
C MET A 23 -8.89 4.78 -3.31
N GLN A 24 -8.04 4.82 -4.35
CA GLN A 24 -8.46 4.47 -5.70
C GLN A 24 -8.93 3.01 -5.79
N ALA A 25 -8.19 2.07 -5.18
CA ALA A 25 -8.59 0.66 -5.14
C ALA A 25 -9.95 0.47 -4.47
N VAL A 26 -10.15 1.10 -3.30
CA VAL A 26 -11.43 1.04 -2.60
C VAL A 26 -12.56 1.65 -3.43
N ARG A 27 -12.34 2.82 -4.06
CA ARG A 27 -13.33 3.48 -4.92
C ARG A 27 -13.69 2.70 -6.19
N GLN A 28 -12.75 1.94 -6.74
CA GLN A 28 -13.00 1.11 -7.93
C GLN A 28 -13.57 -0.26 -7.60
N SER A 29 -13.46 -0.70 -6.35
CA SER A 29 -14.09 -1.93 -5.89
C SER A 29 -15.61 -1.77 -5.78
N LYS A 30 -16.29 -2.90 -5.62
CA LYS A 30 -17.73 -2.92 -5.33
C LYS A 30 -18.08 -2.74 -3.85
N LEU A 31 -17.14 -2.30 -3.01
CA LEU A 31 -17.34 -2.15 -1.58
C LEU A 31 -18.57 -1.28 -1.26
N LYS A 32 -19.41 -1.79 -0.37
CA LYS A 32 -20.54 -1.08 0.23
C LYS A 32 -20.39 -1.00 1.75
N VAL A 33 -21.09 -0.04 2.34
CA VAL A 33 -21.19 0.08 3.79
C VAL A 33 -21.76 -1.22 4.36
N GLY A 34 -21.07 -1.81 5.32
CA GLY A 34 -21.46 -3.06 5.96
C GLY A 34 -20.79 -4.31 5.41
N ASP A 35 -20.10 -4.24 4.27
CA ASP A 35 -19.41 -5.37 3.67
C ASP A 35 -18.22 -5.84 4.51
N LYS A 36 -17.92 -7.15 4.43
CA LYS A 36 -16.72 -7.77 5.00
C LYS A 36 -15.62 -7.83 3.95
N VAL A 37 -14.40 -7.61 4.38
CA VAL A 37 -13.23 -7.46 3.51
C VAL A 37 -12.08 -8.33 3.98
N ALA A 38 -11.36 -8.96 3.05
CA ALA A 38 -10.04 -9.51 3.31
C ALA A 38 -8.96 -8.71 2.56
N ILE A 39 -7.85 -8.41 3.22
CA ILE A 39 -6.70 -7.71 2.62
C ILE A 39 -5.49 -8.64 2.70
N PHE A 40 -4.96 -9.01 1.54
CA PHE A 40 -3.81 -9.89 1.43
C PHE A 40 -2.53 -9.09 1.23
N GLY A 41 -1.65 -9.15 2.21
CA GLY A 41 -0.43 -8.38 2.33
C GLY A 41 -0.60 -7.23 3.31
N ALA A 42 0.02 -7.32 4.49
CA ALA A 42 0.11 -6.25 5.47
C ALA A 42 1.28 -5.29 5.17
N GLY A 43 1.61 -5.14 3.88
CA GLY A 43 2.54 -4.15 3.32
C GLY A 43 2.09 -2.70 3.53
N PRO A 44 2.91 -1.69 3.18
CA PRO A 44 2.47 -0.28 3.23
C PRO A 44 1.15 -0.02 2.50
N ILE A 45 0.99 -0.58 1.30
CA ILE A 45 -0.25 -0.46 0.53
C ILE A 45 -1.40 -1.18 1.24
N GLY A 46 -1.18 -2.38 1.79
CA GLY A 46 -2.20 -3.11 2.54
C GLY A 46 -2.70 -2.38 3.79
N LEU A 47 -1.79 -1.79 4.58
CA LEU A 47 -2.17 -1.00 5.74
C LEU A 47 -2.95 0.26 5.36
N LEU A 48 -2.58 0.92 4.27
CA LEU A 48 -3.32 2.08 3.76
C LEU A 48 -4.69 1.65 3.19
N THR A 49 -4.78 0.48 2.55
CA THR A 49 -6.05 -0.11 2.10
C THR A 49 -6.95 -0.46 3.27
N LEU A 50 -6.39 -0.94 4.40
CA LEU A 50 -7.16 -1.15 5.63
C LEU A 50 -7.82 0.14 6.11
N LEU A 51 -7.05 1.23 6.20
CA LEU A 51 -7.58 2.53 6.62
C LEU A 51 -8.60 3.09 5.63
N ALA A 52 -8.35 2.97 4.33
CA ALA A 52 -9.28 3.41 3.29
C ALA A 52 -10.58 2.60 3.29
N ALA A 53 -10.52 1.27 3.44
CA ALA A 53 -11.70 0.41 3.50
C ALA A 53 -12.55 0.68 4.76
N LYS A 54 -11.91 0.93 5.91
CA LYS A 54 -12.61 1.40 7.12
C LYS A 54 -13.34 2.71 6.89
N ALA A 55 -12.64 3.70 6.32
CA ALA A 55 -13.22 5.01 6.03
C ALA A 55 -14.40 4.92 5.04
N ALA A 56 -14.39 3.92 4.14
CA ALA A 56 -15.47 3.65 3.21
C ALA A 56 -16.64 2.82 3.79
N GLY A 57 -16.53 2.36 5.05
CA GLY A 57 -17.63 1.70 5.77
C GLY A 57 -17.62 0.18 5.77
N ALA A 58 -16.48 -0.47 5.51
CA ALA A 58 -16.34 -1.91 5.73
C ALA A 58 -16.61 -2.25 7.21
N SER A 59 -17.40 -3.29 7.48
CA SER A 59 -17.82 -3.66 8.84
C SER A 59 -16.78 -4.55 9.55
N GLU A 60 -16.25 -5.54 8.84
CA GLU A 60 -15.24 -6.47 9.32
C GLU A 60 -14.10 -6.54 8.30
N ILE A 61 -12.86 -6.35 8.77
CA ILE A 61 -11.69 -6.44 7.90
C ILE A 61 -10.74 -7.49 8.46
N VAL A 62 -10.40 -8.49 7.64
CA VAL A 62 -9.36 -9.47 7.91
C VAL A 62 -8.07 -9.02 7.23
N MET A 63 -6.99 -8.87 7.99
CA MET A 63 -5.66 -8.62 7.43
C MET A 63 -4.84 -9.91 7.42
N VAL A 64 -4.21 -10.19 6.28
CA VAL A 64 -3.44 -11.42 6.05
C VAL A 64 -2.02 -11.07 5.65
N ASP A 65 -1.03 -11.70 6.28
CA ASP A 65 0.38 -11.68 5.84
C ASP A 65 1.07 -12.95 6.38
N VAL A 66 2.33 -13.16 6.02
CA VAL A 66 3.20 -14.21 6.58
C VAL A 66 4.16 -13.66 7.64
N SER A 67 4.37 -12.34 7.65
CA SER A 67 5.26 -11.66 8.59
C SER A 67 4.52 -11.26 9.86
N GLU A 68 4.94 -11.84 11.00
CA GLU A 68 4.42 -11.49 12.32
C GLU A 68 4.60 -10.01 12.66
N GLU A 69 5.73 -9.41 12.27
CA GLU A 69 6.01 -7.99 12.49
C GLU A 69 5.00 -7.09 11.75
N ARG A 70 4.73 -7.40 10.47
CA ARG A 70 3.75 -6.65 9.68
C ARG A 70 2.34 -6.82 10.22
N LEU A 71 2.00 -8.02 10.68
CA LEU A 71 0.71 -8.30 11.32
C LEU A 71 0.57 -7.59 12.67
N ALA A 72 1.64 -7.52 13.47
CA ALA A 72 1.66 -6.74 14.70
C ALA A 72 1.40 -5.26 14.41
N LYS A 73 2.02 -4.72 13.36
CA LYS A 73 1.75 -3.34 12.93
C LYS A 73 0.32 -3.15 12.44
N ALA A 74 -0.21 -4.10 11.67
CA ALA A 74 -1.60 -4.07 11.24
C ALA A 74 -2.57 -4.06 12.43
N LYS A 75 -2.28 -4.86 13.48
CA LYS A 75 -3.10 -4.94 14.69
C LYS A 75 -3.25 -3.59 15.38
N GLU A 76 -2.22 -2.75 15.40
CA GLU A 76 -2.30 -1.37 15.93
C GLU A 76 -3.31 -0.50 15.18
N LEU A 77 -3.54 -0.77 13.89
CA LEU A 77 -4.52 -0.08 13.06
C LEU A 77 -5.94 -0.67 13.21
N GLY A 78 -6.09 -1.75 13.99
CA GLY A 78 -7.36 -2.31 14.46
C GLY A 78 -8.25 -3.02 13.42
N PRO A 79 -7.74 -3.88 12.51
CA PRO A 79 -8.62 -4.77 11.75
C PRO A 79 -9.45 -5.64 12.70
N ALA A 80 -10.58 -6.17 12.23
CA ALA A 80 -11.40 -7.07 13.03
C ALA A 80 -10.65 -8.37 13.34
N TYR A 81 -9.89 -8.86 12.35
CA TYR A 81 -9.14 -10.11 12.47
C TYR A 81 -7.77 -10.01 11.80
N ILE A 82 -6.85 -10.84 12.29
CA ILE A 82 -5.50 -11.03 11.77
C ILE A 82 -5.35 -12.51 11.48
N VAL A 83 -4.81 -12.86 10.31
CA VAL A 83 -4.52 -14.24 9.90
C VAL A 83 -3.06 -14.32 9.47
N ASN A 84 -2.32 -15.27 10.05
CA ASN A 84 -0.93 -15.51 9.66
C ASN A 84 -0.86 -16.71 8.70
N ALA A 85 -0.72 -16.40 7.41
CA ALA A 85 -0.68 -17.39 6.34
C ALA A 85 0.52 -18.35 6.41
N ALA A 86 1.52 -18.07 7.26
CA ALA A 86 2.64 -18.99 7.50
C ALA A 86 2.30 -20.10 8.51
N THR A 87 1.29 -19.90 9.36
CA THR A 87 1.01 -20.78 10.50
C THR A 87 -0.36 -21.46 10.45
N GLU A 88 -1.27 -20.98 9.60
CA GLU A 88 -2.62 -21.53 9.49
C GLU A 88 -3.15 -21.54 8.03
N ASP A 89 -4.16 -22.37 7.78
CA ASP A 89 -4.88 -22.34 6.50
C ASP A 89 -5.68 -21.04 6.41
N THR A 90 -5.21 -20.15 5.53
CA THR A 90 -5.77 -18.81 5.35
C THR A 90 -7.24 -18.83 4.91
N VAL A 91 -7.61 -19.74 4.00
CA VAL A 91 -8.97 -19.79 3.46
C VAL A 91 -9.92 -20.29 4.53
N GLN A 92 -9.56 -21.38 5.21
CA GLN A 92 -10.36 -21.94 6.29
C GLN A 92 -10.52 -20.93 7.44
N ALA A 93 -9.44 -20.24 7.83
CA ALA A 93 -9.48 -19.23 8.89
C ALA A 93 -10.44 -18.09 8.54
N ILE A 94 -10.30 -17.48 7.36
CA ILE A 94 -11.18 -16.38 6.92
C ILE A 94 -12.63 -16.84 6.84
N VAL A 95 -12.91 -17.99 6.23
CA VAL A 95 -14.29 -18.50 6.10
C VAL A 95 -14.89 -18.79 7.47
N SER A 96 -14.13 -19.34 8.42
CA SER A 96 -14.61 -19.60 9.78
C SER A 96 -14.92 -18.33 10.55
N LEU A 97 -14.12 -17.28 10.38
CA LEU A 97 -14.30 -15.99 11.05
C LEU A 97 -15.46 -15.18 10.46
N THR A 98 -15.66 -15.25 9.15
CA THR A 98 -16.51 -14.27 8.42
C THR A 98 -17.69 -14.88 7.68
N GLY A 99 -17.65 -16.18 7.37
CA GLY A 99 -18.52 -16.84 6.38
C GLY A 99 -18.13 -16.57 4.93
N GLY A 100 -16.92 -16.05 4.70
CA GLY A 100 -16.47 -15.49 3.43
C GLY A 100 -16.64 -13.96 3.38
N VAL A 101 -15.99 -13.33 2.42
CA VAL A 101 -15.96 -11.87 2.28
C VAL A 101 -16.59 -11.41 0.96
N GLU A 102 -17.15 -10.20 0.95
CA GLU A 102 -17.69 -9.58 -0.26
C GLU A 102 -16.56 -9.05 -1.15
N ILE A 103 -15.50 -8.49 -0.54
CA ILE A 103 -14.36 -7.91 -1.24
C ILE A 103 -13.05 -8.52 -0.75
N ALA A 104 -12.15 -8.84 -1.66
CA ALA A 104 -10.77 -9.19 -1.37
C ALA A 104 -9.84 -8.19 -2.06
N TYR A 105 -8.90 -7.60 -1.32
CA TYR A 105 -7.86 -6.73 -1.87
C TYR A 105 -6.53 -7.49 -1.92
N GLU A 106 -5.97 -7.62 -3.11
CA GLU A 106 -4.67 -8.26 -3.32
C GLU A 106 -3.56 -7.19 -3.38
N ALA A 107 -2.79 -7.10 -2.29
CA ALA A 107 -1.73 -6.11 -2.08
C ALA A 107 -0.35 -6.73 -1.83
N ALA A 108 -0.20 -8.06 -1.94
CA ALA A 108 1.05 -8.78 -1.74
C ALA A 108 1.78 -9.10 -3.06
N GLY A 109 1.05 -9.35 -4.14
CA GLY A 109 1.61 -9.61 -5.48
C GLY A 109 2.18 -11.01 -5.63
N ALA A 110 1.60 -12.01 -4.98
CA ALA A 110 2.05 -13.40 -5.00
C ALA A 110 0.93 -14.37 -5.41
N GLN A 111 1.28 -15.46 -6.10
CA GLN A 111 0.29 -16.47 -6.51
C GLN A 111 -0.52 -17.05 -5.33
N PRO A 112 0.08 -17.41 -4.17
CA PRO A 112 -0.70 -17.97 -3.07
C PRO A 112 -1.75 -17.00 -2.51
N THR A 113 -1.41 -15.72 -2.38
CA THR A 113 -2.35 -14.71 -1.90
C THR A 113 -3.47 -14.47 -2.90
N PHE A 114 -3.14 -14.43 -4.20
CA PHE A 114 -4.12 -14.29 -5.28
C PHE A 114 -5.13 -15.45 -5.28
N SER A 115 -4.65 -16.69 -5.19
CA SER A 115 -5.52 -17.88 -5.13
C SER A 115 -6.40 -17.89 -3.87
N ASN A 116 -5.84 -17.52 -2.71
CA ASN A 116 -6.60 -17.44 -1.46
C ASN A 116 -7.66 -16.34 -1.53
N ALA A 117 -7.33 -15.18 -2.11
CA ALA A 117 -8.24 -14.05 -2.27
C ALA A 117 -9.49 -14.42 -3.06
N ILE A 118 -9.36 -15.21 -4.13
CA ILE A 118 -10.49 -15.72 -4.91
C ILE A 118 -11.31 -16.72 -4.10
N SER A 119 -10.63 -17.59 -3.36
CA SER A 119 -11.26 -18.69 -2.64
C SER A 119 -12.17 -18.22 -1.50
N VAL A 120 -11.79 -17.14 -0.82
CA VAL A 120 -12.55 -16.59 0.31
C VAL A 120 -13.76 -15.73 -0.09
N LEU A 121 -13.87 -15.35 -1.37
CA LEU A 121 -14.97 -14.54 -1.85
C LEU A 121 -16.30 -15.31 -1.82
N LYS A 122 -17.36 -14.60 -1.40
CA LYS A 122 -18.75 -15.03 -1.58
C LYS A 122 -19.14 -14.98 -3.06
N LYS A 123 -20.28 -15.58 -3.40
CA LYS A 123 -20.89 -15.44 -4.73
C LYS A 123 -21.14 -13.95 -5.04
N GLY A 124 -20.82 -13.52 -6.26
CA GLY A 124 -20.88 -12.14 -6.70
C GLY A 124 -19.75 -11.24 -6.15
N GLY A 125 -18.80 -11.80 -5.40
CA GLY A 125 -17.71 -11.06 -4.76
C GLY A 125 -16.75 -10.40 -5.76
N ASP A 126 -15.92 -9.50 -5.24
CA ASP A 126 -14.97 -8.71 -6.03
C ASP A 126 -13.54 -8.86 -5.51
N LEU A 127 -12.65 -9.33 -6.38
CA LEU A 127 -11.21 -9.29 -6.17
C LEU A 127 -10.65 -8.02 -6.80
N MET A 128 -10.15 -7.11 -5.98
CA MET A 128 -9.44 -5.91 -6.40
C MET A 128 -7.92 -6.12 -6.32
N VAL A 129 -7.26 -6.23 -7.46
CA VAL A 129 -5.81 -6.37 -7.56
C VAL A 129 -5.14 -4.99 -7.55
N ILE A 130 -4.31 -4.76 -6.53
CA ILE A 130 -3.53 -3.53 -6.33
C ILE A 130 -2.04 -3.77 -6.58
N ALA A 131 -1.55 -4.95 -6.20
CA ALA A 131 -0.14 -5.30 -6.33
C ALA A 131 0.28 -5.51 -7.79
N ALA A 132 1.57 -5.23 -8.07
CA ALA A 132 2.19 -5.71 -9.30
C ALA A 132 2.70 -7.14 -9.10
N PHE A 133 2.52 -7.96 -10.12
CA PHE A 133 3.07 -9.30 -10.21
C PHE A 133 4.25 -9.30 -11.17
N THR A 134 5.34 -9.96 -10.79
CA THR A 134 6.54 -10.11 -11.65
C THR A 134 6.42 -11.26 -12.65
N LYS A 135 5.42 -12.12 -12.47
CA LYS A 135 5.09 -13.26 -13.33
C LYS A 135 3.57 -13.32 -13.53
N PRO A 136 3.09 -13.89 -14.65
CA PRO A 136 1.67 -14.21 -14.79
C PRO A 136 1.17 -15.07 -13.63
N VAL A 137 -0.11 -14.91 -13.29
CA VAL A 137 -0.80 -15.71 -12.28
C VAL A 137 -1.73 -16.73 -12.91
N GLU A 138 -1.89 -17.87 -12.26
CA GLU A 138 -2.91 -18.86 -12.57
C GLU A 138 -4.24 -18.46 -11.93
N LEU A 139 -5.32 -18.60 -12.70
CA LEU A 139 -6.68 -18.24 -12.31
C LEU A 139 -7.63 -19.39 -12.66
N ASP A 140 -8.31 -19.94 -11.65
CA ASP A 140 -9.38 -20.92 -11.88
C ASP A 140 -10.65 -20.21 -12.39
N MET A 141 -10.81 -20.20 -13.71
CA MET A 141 -11.97 -19.63 -14.38
C MET A 141 -13.28 -20.38 -14.07
N SER A 142 -13.23 -21.66 -13.69
CA SER A 142 -14.43 -22.40 -13.29
C SER A 142 -14.97 -21.86 -11.97
N LEU A 143 -14.08 -21.58 -11.01
CA LEU A 143 -14.45 -20.96 -9.74
C LEU A 143 -15.00 -19.54 -9.95
N VAL A 144 -14.36 -18.74 -10.81
CA VAL A 144 -14.84 -17.40 -11.19
C VAL A 144 -16.25 -17.47 -11.77
N MET A 145 -16.51 -18.41 -12.67
CA MET A 145 -17.82 -18.61 -13.29
C MET A 145 -18.87 -19.07 -12.27
N ILE A 146 -18.59 -20.11 -11.48
CA ILE A 146 -19.55 -20.70 -10.53
C ILE A 146 -19.97 -19.72 -9.44
N LYS A 147 -19.04 -18.87 -9.01
CA LYS A 147 -19.30 -17.84 -8.00
C LYS A 147 -19.66 -16.49 -8.62
N GLU A 148 -19.69 -16.34 -9.95
CA GLU A 148 -19.92 -15.06 -10.64
C GLU A 148 -19.03 -13.93 -10.12
N LEU A 149 -17.73 -14.24 -9.93
CA LEU A 149 -16.78 -13.31 -9.33
C LEU A 149 -16.39 -12.19 -10.30
N ASN A 150 -16.09 -11.04 -9.73
CA ASN A 150 -15.43 -9.94 -10.43
C ASN A 150 -13.94 -9.99 -10.10
N VAL A 151 -13.09 -9.91 -11.11
CA VAL A 151 -11.64 -9.77 -10.94
C VAL A 151 -11.24 -8.48 -11.63
N THR A 152 -10.95 -7.46 -10.83
CA THR A 152 -10.65 -6.11 -11.28
C THR A 152 -9.27 -5.69 -10.81
N SER A 153 -8.72 -4.64 -11.42
CA SER A 153 -7.44 -4.09 -11.03
C SER A 153 -7.42 -2.58 -11.14
N THR A 154 -6.48 -1.96 -10.43
CA THR A 154 -6.24 -0.53 -10.51
C THR A 154 -4.76 -0.24 -10.60
N LEU A 155 -4.41 0.87 -11.26
CA LEU A 155 -3.05 1.39 -11.29
C LEU A 155 -3.05 2.83 -10.80
N ALA A 156 -2.19 3.12 -9.83
CA ALA A 156 -2.04 4.45 -9.24
C ALA A 156 -3.39 5.03 -8.78
N TYR A 157 -3.77 6.21 -9.29
CA TYR A 157 -4.96 6.95 -8.87
C TYR A 157 -5.41 7.97 -9.91
N ARG A 158 -6.66 8.41 -9.82
CA ARG A 158 -7.20 9.51 -10.64
C ARG A 158 -8.16 10.39 -9.85
N HIS A 159 -7.89 11.69 -9.84
CA HIS A 159 -8.73 12.73 -9.23
C HIS A 159 -9.14 12.44 -7.76
N VAL A 160 -8.26 11.85 -6.95
CA VAL A 160 -8.58 11.44 -5.55
C VAL A 160 -7.95 12.33 -4.47
N PHE A 161 -6.90 13.09 -4.81
CA PHE A 161 -6.12 13.85 -3.82
C PHE A 161 -6.96 14.86 -3.00
N PRO A 162 -7.84 15.69 -3.59
CA PRO A 162 -8.61 16.65 -2.80
C PRO A 162 -9.52 15.99 -1.75
N GLU A 163 -10.20 14.91 -2.14
CA GLU A 163 -11.07 14.13 -1.23
C GLU A 163 -10.27 13.51 -0.09
N LEU A 164 -9.15 12.87 -0.44
CA LEU A 164 -8.26 12.24 0.54
C LEU A 164 -7.70 13.25 1.55
N ILE A 165 -7.22 14.40 1.08
CA ILE A 165 -6.72 15.47 1.97
C ILE A 165 -7.82 15.93 2.94
N ASN A 166 -9.06 16.04 2.47
CA ASN A 166 -10.19 16.40 3.33
C ASN A 166 -10.51 15.30 4.36
N LEU A 167 -10.45 14.02 3.98
CA LEU A 167 -10.64 12.90 4.90
C LEU A 167 -9.58 12.90 6.00
N MET A 168 -8.32 13.10 5.63
CA MET A 168 -7.20 13.22 6.57
C MET A 168 -7.37 14.42 7.50
N ALA A 169 -7.68 15.60 6.95
CA ALA A 169 -7.89 16.82 7.73
C ALA A 169 -9.07 16.71 8.71
N SER A 170 -10.12 15.95 8.36
CA SER A 170 -11.27 15.71 9.23
C SER A 170 -11.03 14.63 10.29
N GLY A 171 -9.88 13.95 10.28
CA GLY A 171 -9.57 12.83 11.18
C GLY A 171 -10.31 11.53 10.85
N ARG A 172 -11.10 11.49 9.76
CA ARG A 172 -11.80 10.27 9.32
C ARG A 172 -10.86 9.22 8.72
N LEU A 173 -9.66 9.62 8.32
CA LEU A 173 -8.62 8.75 7.81
C LEU A 173 -7.29 9.15 8.45
N ASP A 174 -6.94 8.49 9.56
CA ASP A 174 -5.68 8.71 10.27
C ASP A 174 -4.58 7.79 9.71
N VAL A 175 -3.63 8.39 8.99
CA VAL A 175 -2.47 7.70 8.40
C VAL A 175 -1.21 7.80 9.25
N LYS A 176 -1.21 8.56 10.36
CA LYS A 176 0.02 8.89 11.09
C LYS A 176 0.74 7.65 11.59
N ASN A 177 -0.04 6.71 12.13
CA ASN A 177 0.47 5.50 12.74
C ASN A 177 1.02 4.49 11.73
N VAL A 178 0.93 4.78 10.43
CA VAL A 178 1.51 3.95 9.37
C VAL A 178 3.03 4.18 9.27
N ILE A 179 3.53 5.36 9.65
CA ILE A 179 4.97 5.70 9.63
C ILE A 179 5.70 4.91 10.71
N THR A 180 6.74 4.15 10.32
CA THR A 180 7.56 3.37 11.25
C THR A 180 8.95 3.93 11.48
N LYS A 181 9.53 4.64 10.50
CA LYS A 181 10.88 5.22 10.64
C LYS A 181 10.98 6.56 9.89
N LYS A 182 11.57 7.56 10.53
CA LYS A 182 11.99 8.82 9.89
C LYS A 182 13.52 8.78 9.70
N ILE A 183 13.98 9.22 8.53
CA ILE A 183 15.41 9.27 8.19
C ILE A 183 15.77 10.60 7.56
N GLU A 184 17.02 11.02 7.72
CA GLU A 184 17.57 12.17 7.01
C GLU A 184 17.87 11.83 5.55
N LEU A 185 17.91 12.86 4.69
CA LEU A 185 18.19 12.66 3.26
C LEU A 185 19.56 12.01 3.02
N THR A 186 20.55 12.35 3.84
CA THR A 186 21.91 11.81 3.76
C THR A 186 21.95 10.31 4.04
N GLN A 187 20.95 9.77 4.74
CA GLN A 187 20.84 8.36 5.11
C GLN A 187 19.97 7.54 4.12
N ILE A 188 19.50 8.15 3.02
CA ILE A 188 18.52 7.53 2.11
C ILE A 188 19.00 6.23 1.48
N VAL A 189 20.30 6.03 1.30
CA VAL A 189 20.81 4.79 0.71
C VAL A 189 20.82 3.69 1.77
N ASP A 190 21.63 3.85 2.81
CA ASP A 190 21.89 2.80 3.79
C ASP A 190 20.68 2.54 4.71
N GLU A 191 20.04 3.59 5.23
CA GLU A 191 18.89 3.45 6.13
C GLU A 191 17.54 3.56 5.40
N GLY A 192 17.55 3.92 4.11
CA GLY A 192 16.38 4.11 3.26
C GLY A 192 16.11 2.90 2.35
N LEU A 193 16.84 2.87 1.24
CA LEU A 193 16.66 1.91 0.15
C LEU A 193 17.23 0.54 0.48
N GLU A 194 18.45 0.46 1.03
CA GLU A 194 19.07 -0.84 1.34
C GLU A 194 18.28 -1.61 2.39
N LEU A 195 17.78 -0.94 3.43
CA LEU A 195 16.92 -1.55 4.44
C LEU A 195 15.67 -2.20 3.81
N LEU A 196 14.98 -1.49 2.91
CA LEU A 196 13.78 -2.01 2.22
C LEU A 196 14.08 -3.13 1.20
N ILE A 197 15.34 -3.26 0.80
CA ILE A 197 15.80 -4.30 -0.13
C ILE A 197 16.21 -5.56 0.61
N LYS A 198 17.02 -5.40 1.67
CA LYS A 198 17.62 -6.50 2.45
C LYS A 198 16.62 -7.10 3.42
N ASP A 199 15.89 -6.24 4.10
CA ASP A 199 14.83 -6.67 4.96
C ASP A 199 13.52 -6.54 4.19
N ASN A 200 12.74 -7.62 4.18
CA ASN A 200 11.30 -7.49 3.98
C ASN A 200 10.65 -6.71 5.16
N GLU A 201 11.42 -6.05 6.01
CA GLU A 201 10.97 -5.24 7.14
C GLU A 201 10.35 -3.91 6.71
N PHE A 202 9.48 -3.48 7.59
CA PHE A 202 8.37 -2.59 7.33
C PHE A 202 8.78 -1.12 7.54
N ALA A 203 9.18 -0.41 6.47
CA ALA A 203 9.57 1.00 6.62
C ALA A 203 8.74 1.96 5.76
N ILE A 204 7.82 2.69 6.41
CA ILE A 204 7.09 3.81 5.80
C ILE A 204 7.76 5.09 6.27
N LYS A 205 8.40 5.79 5.33
CA LYS A 205 9.33 6.88 5.61
C LYS A 205 8.71 8.22 5.24
N ALA A 206 8.51 9.08 6.23
CA ALA A 206 8.20 10.48 6.04
C ALA A 206 9.43 11.33 6.40
N LYS A 207 9.78 12.29 5.53
CA LYS A 207 10.96 13.14 5.68
C LYS A 207 10.61 14.51 6.28
N HIS A 208 11.48 15.04 7.15
CA HIS A 208 11.51 16.44 7.57
C HIS A 208 12.59 17.25 6.78
N GLU A 209 12.36 18.55 6.64
CA GLU A 209 13.19 19.60 6.02
C GLU A 209 13.33 19.73 4.47
N SER A 210 12.57 20.69 3.91
CA SER A 210 13.02 21.83 3.07
C SER A 210 11.91 22.33 2.11
N LYS A 211 11.83 23.67 1.94
CA LYS A 211 10.73 24.53 1.46
C LYS A 211 10.27 24.41 -0.02
N ARG A 212 10.48 23.29 -0.73
CA ARG A 212 9.93 23.14 -2.11
C ARG A 212 9.34 21.74 -2.35
N ALA A 213 8.05 21.71 -2.64
CA ALA A 213 7.20 20.53 -2.74
C ALA A 213 7.06 19.98 -4.18
N GLY A 214 8.20 19.66 -4.83
CA GLY A 214 8.21 19.20 -6.23
C GLY A 214 8.54 17.73 -6.48
N TYR A 215 9.33 17.08 -5.62
CA TYR A 215 9.96 15.77 -5.92
C TYR A 215 9.80 14.76 -4.78
N ARG A 216 8.56 14.47 -4.37
CA ARG A 216 8.28 13.74 -3.11
C ARG A 216 7.64 12.34 -3.25
N SER A 217 7.14 11.94 -4.41
CA SER A 217 6.48 10.62 -4.60
C SER A 217 7.25 9.61 -5.48
N CYS A 218 8.29 10.03 -6.21
CA CYS A 218 8.93 9.17 -7.20
C CYS A 218 9.76 8.00 -6.64
N LEU A 219 10.20 8.02 -5.37
CA LEU A 219 11.18 7.03 -4.86
C LEU A 219 10.56 5.67 -4.48
N LEU A 220 9.36 5.66 -3.90
CA LEU A 220 8.58 4.43 -3.67
C LEU A 220 8.18 3.80 -5.01
N PHE A 221 7.73 4.64 -5.95
CA PHE A 221 7.38 4.20 -7.29
C PHE A 221 8.61 3.74 -8.10
N ALA A 222 9.76 4.38 -7.98
CA ALA A 222 10.99 3.98 -8.70
C ALA A 222 11.57 2.67 -8.17
N SER A 223 11.56 2.44 -6.85
CA SER A 223 11.99 1.15 -6.28
C SER A 223 11.03 0.01 -6.68
N PHE A 224 9.73 0.29 -6.72
CA PHE A 224 8.69 -0.62 -7.20
C PHE A 224 8.82 -0.93 -8.71
N MET A 225 8.99 0.09 -9.56
CA MET A 225 9.17 -0.04 -11.02
C MET A 225 10.49 -0.74 -11.39
N ALA A 226 11.53 -0.59 -10.56
CA ALA A 226 12.78 -1.33 -10.70
C ALA A 226 12.60 -2.82 -10.34
N ARG A 227 11.86 -3.15 -9.26
CA ARG A 227 11.51 -4.54 -8.92
C ARG A 227 10.58 -5.20 -9.94
N ALA A 228 9.68 -4.44 -10.56
CA ALA A 228 8.78 -4.91 -11.61
C ALA A 228 9.44 -5.06 -13.00
N GLY A 229 10.75 -4.75 -13.13
CA GLY A 229 11.48 -4.86 -14.40
C GLY A 229 11.06 -3.85 -15.48
N ILE A 230 10.26 -2.84 -15.12
CA ILE A 230 9.75 -1.82 -16.04
C ILE A 230 10.86 -0.80 -16.37
N ILE A 231 11.82 -0.62 -15.47
CA ILE A 231 13.05 0.16 -15.72
C ILE A 231 14.21 -0.82 -15.94
N ARG A 232 14.81 -0.78 -17.14
CA ARG A 232 15.94 -1.64 -17.53
C ARG A 232 17.25 -1.18 -16.87
N LYS A 233 17.43 -1.54 -15.59
CA LYS A 233 18.69 -1.87 -14.88
C LYS A 233 18.61 -1.41 -13.41
N PRO A 234 18.94 -2.26 -12.43
CA PRO A 234 19.24 -1.78 -11.09
C PRO A 234 20.54 -0.96 -11.18
N LEU A 235 20.47 0.34 -10.87
CA LEU A 235 21.67 1.18 -10.73
C LEU A 235 22.53 0.61 -9.58
N THR A 236 23.82 0.46 -9.83
CA THR A 236 24.81 -0.01 -8.85
C THR A 236 24.98 1.02 -7.72
N LYS A 237 25.54 0.59 -6.58
CA LYS A 237 25.75 1.44 -5.38
C LYS A 237 26.51 2.74 -5.70
N GLY A 238 27.41 2.72 -6.68
CA GLY A 238 28.13 3.91 -7.17
C GLY A 238 27.27 4.85 -8.02
N GLU A 239 26.37 4.32 -8.84
CA GLU A 239 25.54 5.12 -9.76
C GLU A 239 24.43 5.89 -9.01
N TRP A 240 23.87 5.33 -7.93
CA TRP A 240 22.95 6.05 -7.05
C TRP A 240 23.62 7.22 -6.33
N ARG A 241 24.87 7.02 -5.88
CA ARG A 241 25.64 8.05 -5.16
C ARG A 241 25.96 9.24 -6.07
N ILE A 242 26.35 8.97 -7.31
CA ILE A 242 26.59 10.01 -8.34
C ILE A 242 25.30 10.80 -8.67
N HIS A 243 24.14 10.14 -8.74
CA HIS A 243 22.88 10.84 -9.01
C HIS A 243 22.43 11.70 -7.83
N LEU A 244 22.62 11.21 -6.60
CA LEU A 244 22.33 11.97 -5.37
C LEU A 244 23.30 13.14 -5.16
N ASP A 245 24.59 12.96 -5.47
CA ASP A 245 25.60 14.03 -5.40
C ASP A 245 25.32 15.15 -6.41
N LYS A 246 24.86 14.80 -7.62
CA LYS A 246 24.39 15.81 -8.60
C LYS A 246 23.11 16.54 -8.14
N LEU A 247 22.26 15.89 -7.36
CA LEU A 247 21.04 16.48 -6.80
C LEU A 247 21.32 17.35 -5.56
N THR A 248 22.34 17.05 -4.78
CA THR A 248 22.82 17.91 -3.68
C THR A 248 23.62 19.11 -4.21
N GLU A 249 24.43 18.95 -5.27
CA GLU A 249 25.11 20.05 -5.97
C GLU A 249 24.12 20.99 -6.68
N ALA A 250 23.03 20.47 -7.27
CA ALA A 250 21.97 21.31 -7.82
C ALA A 250 21.28 22.18 -6.74
N ASN A 251 21.30 21.75 -5.47
CA ASN A 251 20.79 22.54 -4.34
C ASN A 251 21.79 23.59 -3.82
N SER A 252 23.11 23.45 -4.05
CA SER A 252 24.09 24.48 -3.71
C SER A 252 24.16 25.60 -4.75
N CYS A 253 23.78 25.32 -6.01
CA CYS A 253 23.81 26.28 -7.11
C CYS A 253 22.64 27.30 -7.15
N THR A 254 21.73 27.27 -6.16
CA THR A 254 20.63 28.26 -6.03
C THR A 254 20.79 29.25 -4.87
N LYS A 255 21.92 29.23 -4.16
CA LYS A 255 22.34 30.32 -3.27
C LYS A 255 23.18 31.34 -4.05
N GLY A 256 22.53 32.09 -4.94
CA GLY A 256 23.21 33.11 -5.74
C GLY A 256 22.37 33.64 -6.88
N LYS A 257 21.27 34.32 -6.57
CA LYS A 257 20.66 35.46 -7.28
C LYS A 257 19.37 35.86 -6.60
#